data_AF-A0A2S6BVN2-F1
#
_entry.id   AF-A0A2S6BVN2-F1
#
_cell.length_a   1.000
_cell.length_b   1.000
_cell.length_c   1.000
_cell.angle_alpha   90.00
_cell.angle_beta   90.00
_cell.angle_gamma   90.00
#
_symmetry.space_group_name_H-M   'P 1'
#
loop_
_entity.id
_entity.type
_entity.pdbx_description
1 polymer ?
#
loop_
_entity_poly.entity_id
_entity_poly.type
_entity_poly.pdbx_seq_one_letter_code
_entity_poly.pdbx_strand_id
1 'polypeptide(L)'
;MVALTIMPPKIFGTGTGIFNTRSVQVPAYVNAALKNGKAVMVGTGQAQLDHVHVEDLAELYALVLVDFIENGGRKLPRGKEAVIFAENGRHSWGEVAQGIADAGFEKGVLGSREVESVSLAEGARLFAGGLIPEGNEELIEVSLSSNGLTKARFAREGLGWRPRRGQEEWARGLRDEMERSIETRW
;
A
#
# COMPACT_ATOMS: atom_id res chain seq x y z
N MET A 1 9.88 -25.04 -19.08
CA MET A 1 9.69 -23.59 -18.88
C MET A 1 9.38 -23.38 -17.39
N VAL A 2 10.10 -22.48 -16.73
CA VAL A 2 9.81 -22.12 -15.33
C VAL A 2 9.10 -20.77 -15.39
N ALA A 3 7.89 -20.72 -14.89
CA ALA A 3 7.12 -19.50 -14.70
C ALA A 3 6.93 -19.32 -13.19
N LEU A 4 7.15 -18.10 -12.69
CA LEU A 4 7.01 -17.75 -11.29
C LEU A 4 6.17 -16.48 -11.17
N THR A 5 5.18 -16.51 -10.29
CA THR A 5 4.39 -15.33 -9.92
C THR A 5 4.92 -14.77 -8.61
N ILE A 6 5.32 -13.50 -8.61
CA ILE A 6 5.53 -12.73 -7.38
C ILE A 6 4.23 -12.01 -7.10
N MET A 7 3.62 -12.29 -5.95
CA MET A 7 2.37 -11.69 -5.51
C MET A 7 2.65 -10.67 -4.41
N PRO A 8 2.90 -9.39 -4.77
CA PRO A 8 3.10 -8.35 -3.78
C PRO A 8 1.77 -7.99 -3.09
N PRO A 9 1.81 -7.56 -1.83
CA PRO A 9 0.69 -6.91 -1.20
C PRO A 9 0.65 -5.43 -1.64
N LYS A 10 0.23 -4.51 -0.76
CA LYS A 10 0.17 -3.09 -1.11
C LYS A 10 1.57 -2.50 -1.30
N ILE A 11 1.84 -2.01 -2.50
CA ILE A 11 3.11 -1.38 -2.84
C ILE A 11 3.06 0.10 -2.47
N PHE A 12 4.08 0.58 -1.74
CA PHE A 12 4.20 1.97 -1.31
C PHE A 12 5.61 2.52 -1.48
N GLY A 13 5.77 3.80 -1.19
CA GLY A 13 7.05 4.50 -1.26
C GLY A 13 7.29 5.19 -2.59
N THR A 14 8.32 6.03 -2.61
CA THR A 14 8.71 6.78 -3.82
C THR A 14 9.54 5.90 -4.73
N GLY A 15 9.03 5.65 -5.94
CA GLY A 15 9.76 4.89 -6.96
C GLY A 15 10.95 5.66 -7.52
N THR A 16 11.99 4.93 -7.94
CA THR A 16 13.20 5.49 -8.58
C THR A 16 13.14 5.46 -10.11
N GLY A 17 12.04 4.96 -10.68
CA GLY A 17 11.83 4.89 -12.13
C GLY A 17 11.38 6.23 -12.74
N ILE A 18 11.37 6.28 -14.08
CA ILE A 18 11.02 7.47 -14.87
C ILE A 18 9.51 7.72 -15.04
N PHE A 19 8.67 6.79 -14.56
CA PHE A 19 7.21 6.84 -14.72
C PHE A 19 6.54 7.24 -13.41
N ASN A 20 5.40 6.62 -13.09
CA ASN A 20 4.72 6.87 -11.82
C ASN A 20 5.63 6.48 -10.64
N THR A 21 6.02 7.49 -9.86
CA THR A 21 6.83 7.33 -8.65
C THR A 21 5.99 7.38 -7.37
N ARG A 22 4.66 7.49 -7.49
CA ARG A 22 3.73 7.68 -6.38
C ARG A 22 2.87 6.44 -6.19
N SER A 23 2.55 6.11 -4.94
CA SER A 23 1.55 5.07 -4.65
C SER A 23 0.15 5.51 -5.10
N VAL A 24 -0.86 4.66 -4.91
CA VAL A 24 -2.24 4.97 -5.36
C VAL A 24 -3.19 5.25 -4.18
N GLN A 25 -3.21 4.40 -3.17
CA GLN A 25 -4.23 4.48 -2.12
C GLN A 25 -3.94 5.53 -1.05
N VAL A 26 -2.68 5.67 -0.62
CA VAL A 26 -2.33 6.72 0.34
C VAL A 26 -2.68 8.11 -0.22
N PRO A 27 -2.36 8.44 -1.49
CA PRO A 27 -2.87 9.66 -2.12
C PRO A 27 -4.39 9.75 -2.15
N ALA A 28 -5.09 8.63 -2.39
CA ALA A 28 -6.56 8.62 -2.39
C ALA A 28 -7.13 8.98 -1.00
N TYR A 29 -6.53 8.47 0.08
CA TYR A 29 -6.88 8.83 1.45
C TYR A 29 -6.57 10.29 1.77
N VAL A 30 -5.40 10.79 1.38
CA VAL A 30 -5.06 12.20 1.55
C VAL A 30 -6.05 13.08 0.81
N ASN A 31 -6.35 12.77 -0.45
CA ASN A 31 -7.30 13.53 -1.26
C ASN A 31 -8.72 13.49 -0.68
N ALA A 32 -9.17 12.34 -0.19
CA ALA A 32 -10.47 12.22 0.47
C ALA A 32 -10.52 13.09 1.74
N ALA A 33 -9.49 13.02 2.58
CA ALA A 33 -9.39 13.84 3.79
C ALA A 33 -9.38 15.35 3.48
N LEU A 34 -8.59 15.74 2.49
CA LEU A 34 -8.47 17.13 2.04
C LEU A 34 -9.73 17.69 1.36
N LYS A 35 -10.56 16.83 0.75
CA LYS A 35 -11.87 17.22 0.18
C LYS A 35 -12.94 17.30 1.27
N ASN A 36 -12.92 16.38 2.21
CA ASN A 36 -13.89 16.29 3.31
C ASN A 36 -13.60 17.29 4.44
N GLY A 37 -12.36 17.76 4.57
CA GLY A 37 -11.89 18.60 5.68
C GLY A 37 -11.57 17.82 6.97
N LYS A 38 -11.81 16.50 6.96
CA LYS A 38 -11.47 15.54 8.02
C LYS A 38 -11.05 14.21 7.40
N ALA A 39 -10.13 13.50 8.04
CA ALA A 39 -9.78 12.14 7.64
C ALA A 39 -10.96 11.18 7.87
N VAL A 40 -11.10 10.19 6.99
CA VAL A 40 -12.19 9.22 7.04
C VAL A 40 -11.67 7.79 6.98
N MET A 41 -12.42 6.87 7.59
CA MET A 41 -12.27 5.43 7.44
C MET A 41 -13.61 4.80 7.09
N VAL A 42 -13.59 3.69 6.35
CA VAL A 42 -14.81 2.96 5.99
C VAL A 42 -15.12 1.94 7.10
N GLY A 43 -16.36 1.97 7.60
CA GLY A 43 -16.79 1.12 8.72
C GLY A 43 -15.86 1.23 9.92
N THR A 44 -15.44 0.09 10.49
CA THR A 44 -14.61 0.07 11.71
C THR A 44 -13.13 0.37 11.46
N GLY A 45 -12.68 0.42 10.20
CA GLY A 45 -11.28 0.57 9.83
C GLY A 45 -10.36 -0.60 10.25
N GLN A 46 -10.91 -1.70 10.80
CA GLN A 46 -10.12 -2.81 11.35
C GLN A 46 -9.58 -3.78 10.28
N ALA A 47 -10.03 -3.66 9.04
CA ALA A 47 -9.54 -4.47 7.94
C ALA A 47 -8.04 -4.23 7.73
N GLN A 48 -7.28 -5.32 7.65
CA GLN A 48 -5.82 -5.33 7.62
C GLN A 48 -5.27 -5.74 6.27
N LEU A 49 -4.23 -5.04 5.81
CA LEU A 49 -3.46 -5.41 4.63
C LEU A 49 -1.98 -5.37 4.91
N ASP A 50 -1.27 -6.31 4.29
CA ASP A 50 0.18 -6.23 4.21
C ASP A 50 0.64 -5.11 3.27
N HIS A 51 1.87 -4.66 3.45
CA HIS A 51 2.51 -3.73 2.53
C HIS A 51 3.97 -4.10 2.24
N VAL A 52 4.51 -3.49 1.19
CA VAL A 52 5.92 -3.60 0.81
C VAL A 52 6.38 -2.31 0.13
N HIS A 53 7.58 -1.85 0.47
CA HIS A 53 8.17 -0.71 -0.21
C HIS A 53 8.58 -1.11 -1.64
N VAL A 54 8.37 -0.22 -2.62
CA VAL A 54 8.65 -0.47 -4.04
C VAL A 54 10.10 -0.91 -4.29
N GLU A 55 11.06 -0.30 -3.60
CA GLU A 55 12.47 -0.70 -3.71
C GLU A 55 12.75 -2.08 -3.11
N ASP A 56 12.13 -2.43 -1.97
CA ASP A 56 12.31 -3.76 -1.37
C ASP A 56 11.70 -4.84 -2.27
N LEU A 57 10.58 -4.54 -2.93
CA LEU A 57 9.98 -5.41 -3.94
C LEU A 57 10.92 -5.55 -5.15
N ALA A 58 11.52 -4.46 -5.64
CA ALA A 58 12.47 -4.50 -6.75
C ALA A 58 13.70 -5.37 -6.41
N GLU A 59 14.20 -5.31 -5.18
CA GLU A 59 15.27 -6.20 -4.70
C GLU A 59 14.86 -7.69 -4.78
N LEU A 60 13.60 -8.03 -4.45
CA LEU A 60 13.10 -9.40 -4.60
C LEU A 60 13.08 -9.85 -6.07
N TYR A 61 12.62 -8.98 -6.99
CA TYR A 61 12.69 -9.27 -8.42
C TYR A 61 14.12 -9.52 -8.89
N ALA A 62 15.09 -8.73 -8.41
CA ALA A 62 16.50 -8.93 -8.72
C ALA A 62 17.01 -10.30 -8.22
N LEU A 63 16.68 -10.71 -7.00
CA LEU A 63 17.06 -12.03 -6.46
C LEU A 63 16.50 -13.19 -7.30
N VAL A 64 15.25 -13.09 -7.72
CA VAL A 64 14.61 -14.08 -8.61
C VAL A 64 15.33 -14.13 -9.95
N LEU A 65 15.62 -12.98 -10.56
CA LEU A 65 16.31 -12.90 -11.84
C LEU A 65 17.74 -13.47 -11.77
N VAL A 66 18.47 -13.16 -10.69
CA VAL A 66 19.81 -13.70 -10.45
C VAL A 66 19.77 -15.22 -10.34
N ASP A 67 18.83 -15.80 -9.59
CA ASP A 67 18.71 -17.28 -9.52
C ASP A 67 18.37 -17.90 -10.89
N PHE A 68 17.57 -17.21 -11.69
CA PHE A 68 17.28 -17.64 -13.06
C PHE A 68 18.53 -17.67 -13.94
N ILE A 69 19.33 -16.60 -13.93
CA ILE A 69 20.50 -16.47 -14.78
C ILE A 69 21.62 -17.41 -14.32
N GLU A 70 21.91 -17.44 -13.02
CA GLU A 70 23.07 -18.16 -12.48
C GLU A 70 22.78 -19.64 -12.24
N ASN A 71 21.58 -19.96 -11.78
CA ASN A 71 21.22 -21.32 -11.33
C ASN A 71 20.14 -21.97 -12.19
N GLY A 72 19.67 -21.32 -13.26
CA GLY A 72 18.57 -21.82 -14.09
C GLY A 72 17.23 -21.88 -13.34
N GLY A 73 17.05 -21.04 -12.30
CA GLY A 73 15.83 -21.02 -11.48
C GLY A 73 15.65 -22.30 -10.68
N ARG A 74 16.76 -22.91 -10.22
CA ARG A 74 16.74 -24.17 -9.44
C ARG A 74 16.26 -23.96 -8.01
N LYS A 75 16.43 -22.76 -7.44
CA LYS A 75 15.92 -22.48 -6.09
C LYS A 75 14.43 -22.17 -6.13
N LEU A 76 13.93 -21.63 -7.24
CA LEU A 76 12.56 -21.14 -7.38
C LEU A 76 11.51 -22.27 -7.41
N PRO A 77 10.33 -22.04 -6.82
CA PRO A 77 9.24 -23.01 -6.86
C PRO A 77 8.68 -23.15 -8.28
N ARG A 78 8.02 -24.28 -8.55
CA ARG A 78 7.61 -24.68 -9.90
C ARG A 78 6.18 -25.22 -9.93
N GLY A 79 5.59 -25.21 -11.12
CA GLY A 79 4.25 -25.75 -11.34
C GLY A 79 3.21 -25.03 -10.49
N LYS A 80 2.39 -25.79 -9.76
CA LYS A 80 1.29 -25.25 -8.95
C LYS A 80 1.76 -24.42 -7.73
N GLU A 81 3.01 -24.56 -7.33
CA GLU A 81 3.59 -23.86 -6.18
C GLU A 81 4.35 -22.60 -6.59
N ALA A 82 4.35 -22.25 -7.88
CA ALA A 82 5.15 -21.14 -8.42
C ALA A 82 4.54 -19.76 -8.12
N VAL A 83 4.20 -19.53 -6.85
CA VAL A 83 3.72 -18.26 -6.31
C VAL A 83 4.51 -17.95 -5.05
N ILE A 84 5.10 -16.77 -4.98
CA ILE A 84 5.80 -16.27 -3.78
C ILE A 84 5.23 -14.92 -3.35
N PHE A 85 5.19 -14.66 -2.05
CA PHE A 85 4.70 -13.42 -1.48
C PHE A 85 5.84 -12.48 -1.09
N ALA A 86 5.54 -11.19 -1.02
CA ALA A 86 6.53 -10.13 -0.81
C ALA A 86 6.09 -9.10 0.25
N GLU A 87 5.49 -9.53 1.37
CA GLU A 87 5.19 -8.61 2.48
C GLU A 87 6.42 -8.18 3.28
N ASN A 88 6.39 -6.94 3.78
CA ASN A 88 7.33 -6.42 4.76
C ASN A 88 6.68 -5.51 5.80
N GLY A 89 5.49 -5.88 6.26
CA GLY A 89 4.73 -5.07 7.21
C GLY A 89 3.22 -5.14 6.96
N ARG A 90 2.46 -4.55 7.87
CA ARG A 90 1.01 -4.65 7.93
C ARG A 90 0.40 -3.40 8.53
N HIS A 91 -0.78 -3.03 8.06
CA HIS A 91 -1.55 -1.92 8.59
C HIS A 91 -3.04 -2.26 8.56
N SER A 92 -3.81 -1.53 9.35
CA SER A 92 -5.25 -1.38 9.24
C SER A 92 -5.61 -0.09 8.52
N TRP A 93 -6.81 -0.01 7.96
CA TRP A 93 -7.31 1.23 7.36
C TRP A 93 -7.54 2.34 8.39
N GLY A 94 -7.85 1.99 9.64
CA GLY A 94 -7.91 2.93 10.76
C GLY A 94 -6.54 3.57 11.04
N GLU A 95 -5.46 2.80 11.03
CA GLU A 95 -4.10 3.34 11.19
C GLU A 95 -3.71 4.27 10.04
N VAL A 96 -4.10 3.95 8.80
CA VAL A 96 -3.88 4.85 7.65
C VAL A 96 -4.64 6.15 7.83
N ALA A 97 -5.94 6.07 8.13
CA ALA A 97 -6.77 7.25 8.32
C ALA A 97 -6.24 8.13 9.46
N GLN A 98 -5.81 7.52 10.57
CA GLN A 98 -5.22 8.26 11.70
C GLN A 98 -3.89 8.92 11.31
N GLY A 99 -2.99 8.20 10.62
CA GLY A 99 -1.72 8.78 10.16
C GLY A 99 -1.93 9.98 9.22
N ILE A 100 -2.96 9.94 8.38
CA ILE A 100 -3.36 11.07 7.53
C ILE A 100 -3.97 12.21 8.35
N ALA A 101 -4.79 11.92 9.36
CA ALA A 101 -5.36 12.92 10.25
C ALA A 101 -4.27 13.68 11.01
N ASP A 102 -3.31 12.94 11.57
CA ASP A 102 -2.18 13.49 12.33
C ASP A 102 -1.31 14.38 11.44
N ALA A 103 -0.91 13.87 10.26
CA ALA A 103 -0.10 14.61 9.30
C ALA A 103 -0.80 15.89 8.81
N GLY A 104 -2.09 15.80 8.48
CA GLY A 104 -2.86 16.95 7.99
C GLY A 104 -3.07 18.02 9.05
N PHE A 105 -3.29 17.63 10.30
CA PHE A 105 -3.39 18.56 11.43
C PHE A 105 -2.04 19.26 11.70
N GLU A 106 -0.94 18.50 11.71
CA GLU A 106 0.41 19.05 11.90
C GLU A 106 0.80 20.05 10.81
N LYS A 107 0.32 19.84 9.58
CA LYS A 107 0.51 20.76 8.45
C LYS A 107 -0.50 21.92 8.42
N GLY A 108 -1.47 21.95 9.34
CA GLY A 108 -2.49 23.00 9.41
C GLY A 108 -3.52 22.96 8.27
N VAL A 109 -3.62 21.85 7.54
CA VAL A 109 -4.57 21.68 6.42
C VAL A 109 -5.84 20.94 6.83
N LEU A 110 -5.85 20.28 8.00
CA LEU A 110 -7.03 19.70 8.63
C LEU A 110 -7.26 20.36 10.00
N GLY A 111 -8.53 20.55 10.36
CA GLY A 111 -8.92 21.23 11.61
C GLY A 111 -8.83 20.37 12.87
N SER A 112 -8.72 19.04 12.75
CA SER A 112 -8.59 18.13 13.87
C SER A 112 -7.82 16.85 13.49
N ARG A 113 -7.38 16.10 14.50
CA ARG A 113 -6.80 14.74 14.36
C ARG A 113 -7.85 13.63 14.42
N GLU A 114 -9.14 13.99 14.40
CA GLU A 114 -10.23 13.01 14.48
C GLU A 114 -10.41 12.29 13.14
N VAL A 115 -10.69 11.00 13.22
CA VAL A 115 -11.07 10.16 12.07
C VAL A 115 -12.57 9.89 12.14
N GLU A 116 -13.26 10.17 11.04
CA GLU A 116 -14.69 9.89 10.90
C GLU A 116 -14.92 8.51 10.27
N SER A 117 -15.82 7.72 10.85
CA SER A 117 -16.29 6.47 10.24
C SER A 117 -17.40 6.74 9.25
N VAL A 118 -17.28 6.25 8.03
CA VAL A 118 -18.27 6.42 6.96
C VAL A 118 -18.82 5.09 6.44
N SER A 119 -20.01 5.12 5.83
CA SER A 119 -20.58 3.95 5.16
C SER A 119 -19.87 3.64 3.84
N LEU A 120 -20.17 2.48 3.22
CA LEU A 120 -19.69 2.16 1.87
C LEU A 120 -20.14 3.21 0.83
N ALA A 121 -21.41 3.65 0.91
CA ALA A 121 -21.97 4.66 0.02
C ALA A 121 -21.29 6.03 0.18
N GLU A 122 -21.03 6.49 1.40
CA GLU A 122 -20.22 7.69 1.64
C GLU A 122 -18.78 7.50 1.11
N GLY A 123 -18.15 6.36 1.39
CA GLY A 123 -16.81 6.04 0.90
C GLY A 123 -16.73 6.08 -0.62
N ALA A 124 -17.71 5.52 -1.32
CA ALA A 124 -17.76 5.50 -2.78
C ALA A 124 -17.87 6.91 -3.39
N ARG A 125 -18.41 7.88 -2.64
CA ARG A 125 -18.43 9.30 -3.02
C ARG A 125 -17.11 9.99 -2.70
N LEU A 126 -16.57 9.81 -1.49
CA LEU A 126 -15.37 10.52 -1.03
C LEU A 126 -14.10 10.09 -1.77
N PHE A 127 -13.98 8.80 -2.09
CA PHE A 127 -12.84 8.23 -2.80
C PHE A 127 -13.00 8.24 -4.34
N ALA A 128 -14.07 8.85 -4.86
CA ALA A 128 -14.32 8.98 -6.29
C ALA A 128 -13.26 9.85 -6.99
N GLY A 129 -12.98 9.51 -8.25
CA GLY A 129 -12.00 10.21 -9.09
C GLY A 129 -10.53 9.81 -8.82
N GLY A 130 -10.32 8.76 -8.04
CA GLY A 130 -9.03 8.12 -7.82
C GLY A 130 -9.03 6.66 -8.28
N LEU A 131 -8.76 5.74 -7.34
CA LEU A 131 -8.77 4.29 -7.58
C LEU A 131 -10.18 3.73 -7.86
N ILE A 132 -11.22 4.43 -7.39
CA ILE A 132 -12.59 3.92 -7.31
C ILE A 132 -13.48 4.70 -8.29
N PRO A 133 -14.16 4.02 -9.23
CA PRO A 133 -15.22 4.64 -10.02
C PRO A 133 -16.32 5.20 -9.11
N GLU A 134 -16.89 6.33 -9.51
CA GLU A 134 -17.92 7.00 -8.72
C GLU A 134 -19.09 6.06 -8.40
N GLY A 135 -19.49 6.01 -7.13
CA GLY A 135 -20.62 5.21 -6.67
C GLY A 135 -20.38 3.69 -6.58
N ASN A 136 -19.15 3.21 -6.77
CA ASN A 136 -18.85 1.78 -6.69
C ASN A 136 -18.57 1.30 -5.25
N GLU A 137 -19.64 0.95 -4.52
CA GLU A 137 -19.57 0.44 -3.13
C GLU A 137 -18.84 -0.89 -3.01
N GLU A 138 -19.00 -1.80 -3.98
CA GLU A 138 -18.32 -3.12 -3.97
C GLU A 138 -16.80 -2.96 -4.02
N LEU A 139 -16.31 -2.02 -4.83
CA LEU A 139 -14.88 -1.77 -4.91
C LEU A 139 -14.33 -1.07 -3.65
N ILE A 140 -15.14 -0.25 -2.97
CA ILE A 140 -14.80 0.27 -1.64
C ILE A 140 -14.68 -0.88 -0.63
N GLU A 141 -15.66 -1.78 -0.60
CA GLU A 141 -15.67 -2.91 0.31
C GLU A 141 -14.43 -3.80 0.11
N VAL A 142 -14.17 -4.22 -1.14
CA VAL A 142 -13.03 -5.07 -1.46
C VAL A 142 -11.70 -4.35 -1.22
N SER A 143 -11.61 -3.05 -1.51
CA SER A 143 -10.33 -2.34 -1.40
C SER A 143 -10.00 -1.86 0.00
N LEU A 144 -11.01 -1.42 0.77
CA LEU A 144 -10.86 -0.66 2.02
C LEU A 144 -11.51 -1.34 3.24
N SER A 145 -12.20 -2.47 3.06
CA SER A 145 -12.88 -3.19 4.14
C SER A 145 -12.57 -4.70 4.16
N SER A 146 -11.64 -5.17 3.32
CA SER A 146 -11.22 -6.58 3.25
C SER A 146 -9.82 -6.82 3.82
N ASN A 147 -9.56 -8.08 4.20
CA ASN A 147 -8.25 -8.50 4.72
C ASN A 147 -7.37 -9.08 3.60
N GLY A 148 -6.12 -8.64 3.53
CA GLY A 148 -5.11 -9.12 2.59
C GLY A 148 -3.83 -9.52 3.32
N LEU A 149 -3.79 -10.73 3.86
CA LEU A 149 -2.74 -11.21 4.75
C LEU A 149 -1.95 -12.34 4.11
N THR A 150 -0.66 -12.14 3.97
CA THR A 150 0.30 -13.01 3.31
C THR A 150 1.51 -13.25 4.22
N LYS A 151 2.41 -14.14 3.80
CA LYS A 151 3.70 -14.37 4.48
C LYS A 151 4.79 -14.58 3.45
N ALA A 152 5.81 -13.72 3.46
CA ALA A 152 6.93 -13.80 2.51
C ALA A 152 7.97 -14.88 2.89
N ARG A 153 7.52 -16.06 3.35
CA ARG A 153 8.40 -17.11 3.88
C ARG A 153 9.45 -17.54 2.86
N PHE A 154 9.01 -17.90 1.66
CA PHE A 154 9.92 -18.36 0.61
C PHE A 154 10.89 -17.25 0.17
N ALA A 155 10.43 -16.01 0.02
CA ALA A 155 11.30 -14.90 -0.33
C ALA A 155 12.43 -14.73 0.71
N ARG A 156 12.08 -14.76 2.01
CA ARG A 156 13.06 -14.58 3.10
C ARG A 156 13.99 -15.78 3.27
N GLU A 157 13.42 -16.97 3.38
CA GLU A 157 14.16 -18.20 3.74
C GLU A 157 14.80 -18.86 2.51
N GLY A 158 14.09 -18.91 1.38
CA GLY A 158 14.53 -19.57 0.15
C GLY A 158 15.43 -18.71 -0.74
N LEU A 159 15.21 -17.40 -0.78
CA LEU A 159 15.99 -16.45 -1.59
C LEU A 159 16.90 -15.54 -0.78
N GLY A 160 16.81 -15.58 0.55
CA GLY A 160 17.61 -14.69 1.40
C GLY A 160 17.18 -13.22 1.31
N TRP A 161 15.95 -12.93 0.89
CA TRP A 161 15.43 -11.57 0.79
C TRP A 161 15.35 -10.91 2.18
N ARG A 162 16.00 -9.75 2.31
CA ARG A 162 16.11 -8.97 3.55
C ARG A 162 15.62 -7.54 3.32
N PRO A 163 14.29 -7.34 3.22
CA PRO A 163 13.72 -6.03 3.01
C PRO A 163 14.02 -5.10 4.19
N ARG A 164 14.26 -3.81 3.90
CA ARG A 164 14.78 -2.84 4.87
C ARG A 164 13.76 -1.78 5.28
N ARG A 165 12.68 -1.64 4.52
CA ARG A 165 11.71 -0.55 4.60
C ARG A 165 10.37 -1.09 5.08
N GLY A 166 10.28 -1.29 6.39
CA GLY A 166 9.11 -1.85 7.06
C GLY A 166 8.17 -0.79 7.64
N GLN A 167 7.59 -1.07 8.82
CA GLN A 167 6.57 -0.23 9.47
C GLN A 167 6.98 1.24 9.67
N GLU A 168 8.24 1.50 9.99
CA GLU A 168 8.74 2.87 10.19
C GLU A 168 8.72 3.68 8.87
N GLU A 169 9.14 3.04 7.77
CA GLU A 169 9.06 3.65 6.43
C GLU A 169 7.62 3.87 6.03
N TRP A 170 6.74 2.92 6.32
CA TRP A 170 5.31 3.04 6.06
C TRP A 170 4.71 4.27 6.75
N ALA A 171 4.97 4.43 8.05
CA ALA A 171 4.49 5.58 8.82
C ALA A 171 5.06 6.90 8.30
N ARG A 172 6.33 6.93 7.88
CA ARG A 172 6.92 8.10 7.23
C ARG A 172 6.25 8.41 5.89
N GLY A 173 6.01 7.38 5.07
CA GLY A 173 5.37 7.52 3.77
C GLY A 173 3.97 8.14 3.83
N LEU A 174 3.21 7.93 4.91
CA LEU A 174 1.93 8.62 5.12
C LEU A 174 2.09 10.14 5.26
N ARG A 175 3.13 10.60 5.98
CA ARG A 175 3.45 12.02 6.16
C ARG A 175 4.01 12.63 4.89
N ASP A 176 4.96 11.95 4.25
CA ASP A 176 5.56 12.41 2.98
C ASP A 176 4.49 12.58 1.89
N GLU A 177 3.51 11.67 1.86
CA GLU A 177 2.40 11.72 0.91
C GLU A 177 1.43 12.89 1.19
N MET A 178 1.19 13.23 2.46
CA MET A 178 0.45 14.45 2.83
C MET A 178 1.19 15.70 2.34
N GLU A 179 2.49 15.82 2.62
CA GLU A 179 3.32 16.94 2.17
C GLU A 179 3.27 17.12 0.66
N ARG A 180 3.55 16.03 -0.09
CA ARG A 180 3.52 16.03 -1.55
C ARG A 180 2.15 16.41 -2.12
N SER A 181 1.06 16.01 -1.46
CA SER A 181 -0.30 16.36 -1.89
C SER A 181 -0.63 17.84 -1.69
N ILE A 182 -0.04 18.48 -0.69
CA ILE A 182 -0.21 19.91 -0.43
C ILE A 182 0.59 20.72 -1.47
N GLU A 183 1.82 20.30 -1.78
CA GLU A 183 2.69 20.98 -2.75
C GLU A 183 2.16 20.91 -4.18
N THR A 184 1.50 19.81 -4.56
CA THR A 184 0.98 19.61 -5.93
C THR A 184 -0.38 20.27 -6.18
N ARG A 185 -0.94 20.97 -5.19
CA ARG A 185 -2.28 21.60 -5.25
C ARG A 185 -2.26 23.06 -5.73
N TRP A 186 -1.09 23.61 -6.05
CA TRP A 186 -0.86 24.99 -6.51
C TRP A 186 -0.13 25.03 -7.86
#